data_AF-R4FAK6-F1
#
_entry.id   AF-R4FAK6-F1
#
_cell.length_a   1.000
_cell.length_b   1.000
_cell.length_c   1.000
_cell.angle_alpha   90.00
_cell.angle_beta   90.00
_cell.angle_gamma   90.00
#
_symmetry.space_group_name_H-M   'P 1'
#
loop_
_entity.id
_entity.type
_entity.pdbx_description
1 polymer ?
#
loop_
_entity_poly.entity_id
_entity_poly.type
_entity_poly.pdbx_seq_one_letter_code
_entity_poly.pdbx_strand_id
1 'polypeptide(L)' 'MVKVKENISGTFREETFAQSFCITRSIISTLTKHEKNVWDSLCLLLTGETLDRVLSTT' A
#
# COMPACT_ATOMS: atom_id res chain seq x y z
N MET A 1 -0.49 -35.02 17.00
CA MET A 1 -0.85 -33.84 16.20
C MET A 1 0.41 -33.00 15.99
N VAL A 2 0.96 -33.00 14.78
CA VAL A 2 2.12 -32.16 14.43
C VAL A 2 1.59 -30.74 14.25
N LYS A 3 2.14 -29.78 14.99
CA LYS A 3 1.81 -28.35 14.83
C LYS A 3 2.29 -27.92 13.45
N VAL A 4 1.39 -27.80 12.48
CA VAL A 4 1.70 -27.20 11.19
C VAL A 4 1.96 -25.72 11.46
N LYS A 5 3.22 -25.34 11.53
CA LYS A 5 3.62 -23.94 11.64
C LYS A 5 3.39 -23.34 10.26
N GLU A 6 2.24 -22.71 10.05
CA GLU A 6 1.94 -22.05 8.79
C GLU A 6 3.06 -21.04 8.48
N ASN A 7 3.57 -21.08 7.24
CA ASN A 7 4.60 -20.14 6.78
C ASN A 7 3.96 -18.77 6.55
N ILE A 8 3.67 -18.07 7.64
CA ILE A 8 3.19 -16.69 7.59
C ILE A 8 4.36 -15.82 7.11
N SER A 9 4.12 -15.04 6.05
CA SER A 9 5.06 -14.04 5.53
C SER A 9 5.54 -13.15 6.67
N GLY A 10 6.82 -12.76 6.65
CA GLY A 10 7.39 -11.85 7.65
C GLY A 10 6.55 -10.57 7.84
N THR A 11 5.96 -10.05 6.76
CA THR A 11 5.07 -8.88 6.75
C THR A 11 3.84 -9.01 7.63
N PHE A 12 3.36 -10.23 7.94
CA PHE A 12 2.16 -10.45 8.75
C PHE A 12 2.47 -11.02 10.14
N ARG A 13 3.76 -11.06 10.53
CA ARG A 13 4.17 -11.48 11.87
C ARG A 13 4.05 -10.37 12.90
N GLU A 14 4.07 -9.12 12.45
CA GLU A 14 3.88 -7.93 13.28
C GLU A 14 2.71 -7.11 12.72
N GLU A 15 1.88 -6.59 13.62
CA GLU A 15 0.69 -5.84 13.25
C GLU A 15 1.03 -4.58 12.45
N THR A 16 2.13 -3.91 12.79
CA THR A 16 2.62 -2.70 12.10
C THR A 16 2.90 -2.92 10.62
N PHE A 17 3.51 -4.06 10.27
CA PHE A 17 3.76 -4.43 8.88
C PHE A 17 2.49 -4.83 8.16
N ALA A 18 1.56 -5.51 8.84
CA ALA A 18 0.25 -5.83 8.29
C ALA A 18 -0.58 -4.56 7.99
N GLN A 19 -0.58 -3.59 8.92
CA GLN A 19 -1.21 -2.29 8.74
C GLN A 19 -0.57 -1.52 7.57
N SER A 20 0.77 -1.47 7.52
CA SER A 20 1.50 -0.84 6.42
C SER A 20 1.13 -1.45 5.07
N PHE A 21 1.07 -2.79 5.00
CA PHE A 21 0.64 -3.50 3.80
C PHE A 21 -0.80 -3.11 3.39
N CYS A 22 -1.73 -3.11 4.33
CA CYS A 22 -3.13 -2.73 4.08
C CYS A 22 -3.26 -1.29 3.58
N ILE A 23 -2.52 -0.35 4.18
CA ILE A 23 -2.50 1.06 3.78
C ILE A 23 -1.95 1.20 2.36
N THR A 24 -0.76 0.63 2.08
CA THR A 24 -0.15 0.69 0.75
C THR A 24 -1.07 0.08 -0.32
N ARG A 25 -1.68 -1.07 -0.03
CA ARG A 25 -2.65 -1.70 -0.94
C ARG A 25 -3.87 -0.81 -1.19
N SER A 26 -4.38 -0.15 -0.15
CA SER A 26 -5.52 0.78 -0.25
C SER A 26 -5.19 2.00 -1.12
N ILE A 27 -3.99 2.56 -0.95
CA ILE A 27 -3.48 3.68 -1.77
C ILE A 27 -3.39 3.25 -3.24
N ILE A 28 -2.73 2.12 -3.52
CA ILE A 28 -2.60 1.61 -4.90
C ILE A 28 -3.97 1.39 -5.53
N SER A 29 -4.91 0.76 -4.80
CA SER A 29 -6.27 0.53 -5.30
C SER A 29 -6.99 1.85 -5.63
N THR A 30 -6.82 2.88 -4.79
CA THR A 30 -7.37 4.21 -5.04
C THR A 30 -6.76 4.81 -6.31
N LEU A 31 -5.44 4.83 -6.43
CA LEU A 31 -4.75 5.36 -7.62
C LEU A 31 -5.22 4.67 -8.91
N THR A 32 -5.34 3.34 -8.89
CA THR A 32 -5.84 2.57 -10.04
C THR A 32 -7.28 2.94 -10.41
N LYS A 33 -8.18 3.13 -9.42
CA LYS A 33 -9.58 3.54 -9.67
C LYS A 33 -9.70 4.92 -10.31
N HIS A 34 -8.74 5.81 -10.03
CA HIS A 34 -8.66 7.14 -10.61
C HIS A 34 -7.81 7.19 -11.88
N GLU A 35 -7.46 6.02 -12.44
CA GLU A 35 -6.68 5.88 -13.68
C GLU A 35 -5.32 6.61 -13.63
N LYS A 36 -4.77 6.80 -12.44
CA LYS A 36 -3.45 7.42 -12.25
C LYS A 36 -2.34 6.40 -12.47
N ASN A 37 -1.21 6.85 -13.02
CA ASN A 37 0.00 6.05 -13.07
C ASN A 37 0.44 5.76 -11.62
N VAL A 38 0.39 4.49 -11.22
CA VAL A 38 0.66 4.07 -9.85
C VAL A 38 2.09 4.40 -9.43
N TRP A 39 3.07 4.19 -10.31
CA TRP A 39 4.48 4.40 -9.97
C TRP A 39 4.79 5.89 -9.77
N ASP A 40 4.38 6.74 -10.72
CA ASP A 40 4.63 8.18 -10.63
C ASP A 40 3.90 8.80 -9.43
N SER A 41 2.67 8.35 -9.18
CA SER A 41 1.89 8.75 -8.01
C SER A 41 2.57 8.37 -6.70
N LEU A 42 3.11 7.15 -6.60
CA LEU A 42 3.86 6.72 -5.42
C LEU A 42 5.14 7.55 -5.23
N CYS A 43 5.86 7.88 -6.31
CA CYS A 43 7.01 8.78 -6.23
C CYS A 43 6.62 10.14 -5.64
N LEU A 44 5.52 10.75 -6.11
CA LEU A 44 5.02 12.02 -5.56
C LEU A 44 4.66 11.90 -4.07
N LEU A 45 3.91 10.86 -3.69
CA LEU A 45 3.55 10.62 -2.28
C LEU A 45 4.79 10.45 -1.39
N LEU A 46 5.82 9.75 -1.87
CA LEU A 46 7.09 9.57 -1.15
C LEU A 46 7.89 10.88 -1.03
N THR A 47 7.68 11.85 -1.93
CA THR A 47 8.26 13.20 -1.80
C THR A 47 7.48 14.13 -0.88
N GLY A 48 6.39 13.65 -0.27
CA GLY A 48 5.57 14.40 0.68
C GLY A 48 4.34 15.07 0.06
N GLU A 49 4.03 14.83 -1.22
CA GLU A 49 2.76 15.23 -1.80
C GLU A 49 1.59 14.46 -1.15
N THR A 50 0.42 15.08 -1.14
CA THR A 50 -0.78 14.45 -0.55
C THR A 50 -1.54 13.64 -1.60
N LEU A 51 -2.27 12.63 -1.14
CA LEU A 51 -3.12 11.82 -2.03
C LEU A 51 -4.16 12.69 -2.77
N ASP A 52 -4.76 13.66 -2.08
CA ASP A 52 -5.71 14.60 -2.68
C ASP A 52 -5.09 15.41 -3.84
N ARG A 53 -3.84 15.85 -3.68
CA ARG A 53 -3.10 16.59 -4.71
C ARG A 53 -2.72 15.72 -5.91
N VAL A 54 -2.35 14.46 -5.68
CA VAL A 54 -2.08 13.47 -6.74
C VAL A 54 -3.36 13.10 -7.50
N LEU A 55 -4.50 13.04 -6.82
CA LEU A 55 -5.78 12.72 -7.46
C LEU A 55 -6.38 13.89 -8.24
N SER A 56 -6.10 15.13 -7.84
CA SER A 56 -6.59 16.35 -8.51
C SER A 56 -5.75 16.78 -9.72
N THR A 57 -4.52 16.29 -9.86
CA THR A 57 -3.70 16.54 -11.05
C THR A 57 -4.29 15.76 -12.22
N THR A 58 -4.67 16.46 -13.30
CA THR A 58 -5.42 15.86 -14.44
C THR A 58 -4.58 14.82 -15.17
#